data_AF-A0A645I7T2-F1
#
_entry.id   AF-A0A645I7T2-F1
#
_cell.length_a   1.000
_cell.length_b   1.000
_cell.length_c   1.000
_cell.angle_alpha   90.00
_cell.angle_beta   90.00
_cell.angle_gamma   90.00
#
_symmetry.space_group_name_H-M   'P 1'
#
loop_
_entity.id
_entity.type
_entity.pdbx_description
1 polymer ?
#
loop_
_entity_poly.entity_id
_entity_poly.type
_entity_poly.pdbx_seq_one_letter_code
_entity_poly.pdbx_strand_id
1 'polypeptide(L)'
;MVALKYGAMADCQSNLNKNDDALSLLDKASSVSDDPYTSYYFTKKAGILALALKKNAEAKKYFSTIDEKYQDYDNGMSDAYIEMVKYY
;
A
#
# COMPACT_ATOMS: atom_id res chain seq x y z
N MET A 1 -14.15 2.62 -10.76
CA MET A 1 -14.71 1.44 -10.04
C MET A 1 -13.80 0.20 -10.04
N VAL A 2 -12.85 0.08 -10.97
CA VAL A 2 -11.97 -1.11 -11.11
C VAL A 2 -10.99 -1.25 -9.93
N ALA A 3 -10.39 -0.15 -9.48
CA ALA A 3 -9.48 -0.17 -8.33
C ALA A 3 -10.14 -0.66 -7.03
N LEU A 4 -11.35 -0.17 -6.74
CA LEU A 4 -12.12 -0.60 -5.56
C LEU A 4 -12.42 -2.11 -5.58
N LYS A 5 -12.68 -2.68 -6.77
CA LYS A 5 -12.87 -4.12 -6.92
C LYS A 5 -11.61 -4.89 -6.50
N TYR A 6 -10.43 -4.45 -6.94
CA TYR A 6 -9.17 -5.10 -6.54
C TYR A 6 -8.86 -4.89 -5.07
N GLY A 7 -9.14 -3.71 -4.52
CA GLY A 7 -9.02 -3.43 -3.09
C GLY A 7 -9.89 -4.34 -2.23
N ALA A 8 -11.17 -4.50 -2.60
CA ALA A 8 -12.08 -5.40 -1.89
C ALA A 8 -11.62 -6.87 -1.98
N MET A 9 -11.14 -7.31 -3.14
CA MET A 9 -10.54 -8.64 -3.30
C MET A 9 -9.29 -8.82 -2.42
N ALA A 10 -8.44 -7.79 -2.31
CA ALA A 10 -7.26 -7.84 -1.45
C ALA A 10 -7.64 -8.02 0.02
N ASP A 11 -8.64 -7.27 0.50
CA ASP A 11 -9.14 -7.40 1.86
C ASP A 11 -9.69 -8.82 2.13
N CYS A 12 -10.40 -9.41 1.16
CA CYS A 12 -10.84 -10.80 1.26
C CYS A 12 -9.64 -11.78 1.33
N GLN A 13 -8.62 -11.61 0.49
CA GLN A 13 -7.44 -12.50 0.51
C GLN A 13 -6.66 -12.37 1.82
N SER A 14 -6.52 -11.16 2.36
CA SER A 14 -5.84 -10.94 3.64
C SER A 14 -6.59 -11.62 4.79
N ASN A 15 -7.93 -11.55 4.81
CA ASN A 15 -8.77 -12.27 5.76
C ASN A 15 -8.64 -13.80 5.66
N LEU A 16 -8.23 -14.32 4.50
CA LEU A 16 -7.94 -15.74 4.27
C LEU A 16 -6.46 -16.10 4.55
N ASN A 17 -5.68 -15.19 5.15
CA ASN A 17 -4.23 -15.30 5.35
C ASN A 17 -3.41 -15.43 4.05
N LYS A 18 -4.01 -15.13 2.89
CA LYS A 18 -3.35 -15.12 1.58
C LYS A 18 -2.75 -13.74 1.30
N ASN A 19 -1.82 -13.35 2.15
CA ASN A 19 -1.35 -11.97 2.19
C ASN A 19 -0.48 -11.57 0.98
N ASP A 20 0.19 -12.52 0.33
CA ASP A 20 0.91 -12.26 -0.93
C ASP A 20 -0.04 -11.96 -2.10
N ASP A 21 -1.15 -12.70 -2.19
CA ASP A 21 -2.22 -12.45 -3.15
C ASP A 21 -2.88 -11.09 -2.87
N ALA A 22 -3.11 -10.78 -1.58
CA ALA A 22 -3.65 -9.49 -1.16
C ALA A 22 -2.73 -8.34 -1.57
N LEU A 23 -1.41 -8.46 -1.37
CA LEU A 23 -0.44 -7.44 -1.76
C LEU A 23 -0.44 -7.20 -3.28
N SER A 24 -0.46 -8.28 -4.07
CA SER A 24 -0.53 -8.21 -5.53
C SER A 24 -1.81 -7.52 -6.04
N LEU A 25 -2.93 -7.73 -5.34
CA LEU A 25 -4.20 -7.06 -5.65
C LEU A 25 -4.19 -5.58 -5.27
N LEU A 26 -3.53 -5.21 -4.17
CA LEU A 26 -3.34 -3.80 -3.78
C LEU A 26 -2.45 -3.06 -4.78
N ASP A 27 -1.37 -3.68 -5.26
CA ASP A 27 -0.54 -3.15 -6.36
C ASP A 27 -1.36 -2.90 -7.62
N LYS A 28 -2.23 -3.84 -7.96
CA LYS A 28 -3.11 -3.69 -9.10
C LYS A 28 -4.12 -2.58 -8.87
N ALA A 29 -4.69 -2.47 -7.66
CA ALA A 29 -5.63 -1.42 -7.30
C ALA A 29 -5.00 -0.02 -7.40
N SER A 30 -3.78 0.15 -6.90
CA SER A 30 -3.06 1.44 -7.00
C SER A 30 -2.68 1.78 -8.44
N SER A 31 -2.35 0.78 -9.26
CA SER A 31 -1.92 0.99 -10.66
C SER A 31 -3.06 1.26 -11.64
N VAL A 32 -4.26 0.73 -11.41
CA VAL A 32 -5.45 0.91 -12.28
C VAL A 32 -6.38 2.02 -11.79
N SER A 33 -5.95 2.79 -10.79
CA SER A 33 -6.68 3.94 -10.27
C SER A 33 -6.39 5.18 -11.11
N ASP A 34 -7.46 5.80 -11.63
CA ASP A 34 -7.37 7.07 -12.37
C ASP A 34 -7.43 8.30 -11.44
N ASP A 35 -7.71 8.10 -10.15
CA ASP A 35 -7.83 9.13 -9.13
C ASP A 35 -6.60 9.11 -8.19
N PRO A 36 -5.84 10.21 -8.05
CA PRO A 36 -4.62 10.26 -7.24
C PRO A 36 -4.84 9.86 -5.78
N TYR A 37 -5.96 10.26 -5.17
CA TYR A 37 -6.26 9.88 -3.80
C TYR A 37 -6.50 8.37 -3.66
N THR A 38 -7.22 7.77 -4.60
CA THR A 38 -7.46 6.32 -4.64
C THR A 38 -6.14 5.55 -4.86
N SER A 39 -5.26 6.03 -5.74
CA SER A 39 -3.92 5.47 -5.95
C SER A 39 -3.08 5.54 -4.67
N TYR A 40 -3.06 6.70 -4.01
CA TYR A 40 -2.44 6.88 -2.70
C TYR A 40 -2.99 5.90 -1.66
N TYR A 41 -4.31 5.82 -1.53
CA TYR A 41 -4.98 4.98 -0.53
C TYR A 41 -4.58 3.51 -0.65
N PHE A 42 -4.56 2.96 -1.88
CA PHE A 42 -4.15 1.57 -2.09
C PHE A 42 -2.64 1.37 -1.98
N THR A 43 -1.83 2.36 -2.36
CA THR A 43 -0.37 2.32 -2.14
C THR A 43 -0.06 2.27 -0.64
N LYS A 44 -0.76 3.07 0.18
CA LYS A 44 -0.63 3.06 1.64
C LYS A 44 -1.03 1.73 2.25
N LYS A 45 -2.17 1.17 1.81
CA LYS A 45 -2.59 -0.17 2.25
C LYS A 45 -1.55 -1.24 1.90
N ALA A 46 -0.96 -1.19 0.71
CA ALA A 46 0.11 -2.11 0.31
C ALA A 46 1.33 -1.97 1.22
N GLY A 47 1.75 -0.75 1.54
CA GLY A 47 2.83 -0.47 2.50
C GLY A 47 2.58 -1.05 3.89
N ILE A 48 1.38 -0.83 4.44
CA ILE A 48 0.99 -1.34 5.77
C ILE A 48 0.96 -2.87 5.77
N LEU A 49 0.40 -3.50 4.73
CA LEU A 49 0.37 -4.95 4.62
C LEU A 49 1.79 -5.53 4.49
N ALA A 50 2.64 -4.95 3.63
CA ALA A 50 4.03 -5.37 3.48
C ALA A 50 4.79 -5.28 4.81
N LEU A 51 4.59 -4.19 5.58
CA LEU A 51 5.16 -4.03 6.91
C LEU A 51 4.67 -5.13 7.88
N ALA A 52 3.36 -5.43 7.89
CA ALA A 52 2.81 -6.51 8.71
C ALA A 52 3.36 -7.90 8.34
N LEU A 53 3.75 -8.10 7.08
CA LEU A 53 4.41 -9.31 6.59
C LEU A 53 5.93 -9.33 6.79
N LYS A 54 6.51 -8.31 7.44
CA LYS A 54 7.97 -8.13 7.59
C LYS A 54 8.71 -8.04 6.24
N LYS A 55 8.02 -7.63 5.18
CA LYS A 55 8.57 -7.35 3.85
C LYS A 55 9.07 -5.92 3.79
N ASN A 56 10.13 -5.65 4.54
CA ASN A 56 10.59 -4.29 4.82
C ASN A 56 11.04 -3.55 3.54
N ALA A 57 11.68 -4.25 2.60
CA ALA A 57 12.09 -3.64 1.33
C ALA A 57 10.87 -3.16 0.51
N GLU A 58 9.83 -3.99 0.41
CA GLU A 58 8.58 -3.66 -0.27
C GLU A 58 7.83 -2.55 0.45
N ALA A 59 7.71 -2.63 1.78
CA ALA A 59 7.11 -1.59 2.60
C ALA A 59 7.78 -0.23 2.35
N LYS A 60 9.12 -0.18 2.40
CA LYS A 60 9.89 1.04 2.11
C LYS A 60 9.57 1.59 0.72
N LYS A 61 9.49 0.73 -0.30
CA LYS A 61 9.17 1.13 -1.67
C LYS A 61 7.80 1.80 -1.76
N TYR A 62 6.78 1.26 -1.08
CA TYR A 62 5.44 1.85 -1.06
C TYR A 62 5.43 3.21 -0.39
N PHE A 63 6.00 3.33 0.81
CA PHE A 63 6.01 4.61 1.53
C PHE A 63 6.87 5.66 0.82
N SER A 64 7.98 5.27 0.18
CA SER A 64 8.76 6.20 -0.64
C SER A 64 7.97 6.68 -1.87
N THR A 65 7.18 5.80 -2.49
CA THR A 65 6.28 6.19 -3.60
C THR A 65 5.23 7.21 -3.14
N ILE A 66 4.74 7.08 -1.91
CA ILE A 66 3.78 8.02 -1.33
C ILE A 66 4.42 9.37 -1.07
N ASP A 67 5.61 9.38 -0.48
CA ASP A 67 6.37 10.61 -0.22
C ASP A 67 6.67 11.36 -1.53
N GLU A 68 7.07 10.64 -2.58
CA GLU A 68 7.40 11.23 -3.88
C GLU A 68 6.19 11.73 -4.69
N LYS A 69 5.03 11.05 -4.62
CA LYS A 69 3.91 11.27 -5.55
C LYS A 69 2.61 11.74 -4.91
N TYR A 70 2.46 11.52 -3.62
CA TYR A 70 1.18 11.65 -2.91
C TYR A 70 1.33 12.44 -1.60
N GLN A 71 2.39 13.25 -1.47
CA GLN A 71 2.70 14.03 -0.27
C GLN A 71 1.50 14.86 0.23
N ASP A 72 0.71 15.44 -0.69
CA ASP A 72 -0.49 16.23 -0.40
C ASP A 72 -1.61 15.44 0.31
N TYR A 73 -1.64 14.12 0.13
CA TYR A 73 -2.62 13.21 0.76
C TYR A 73 -2.08 12.50 1.99
N ASP A 74 -0.75 12.47 2.13
CA ASP A 74 -0.06 11.72 3.16
C ASP A 74 0.13 12.50 4.46
N ASN A 75 0.24 13.83 4.38
CA ASN A 75 0.50 14.71 5.53
C ASN A 75 1.74 14.30 6.36
N GLY A 76 2.75 13.70 5.71
CA GLY A 76 4.01 13.30 6.35
C GLY A 76 3.96 11.98 7.14
N MET A 77 2.91 11.17 7.00
CA MET A 77 2.83 9.87 7.66
C MET A 77 3.85 8.85 7.10
N SER A 78 4.17 8.94 5.82
CA SER A 78 5.06 8.03 5.11
C SER A 78 6.50 8.15 5.59
N ASP A 79 6.96 9.33 5.99
CA ASP A 79 8.27 9.51 6.63
C ASP A 79 8.40 8.65 7.90
N ALA A 80 7.37 8.68 8.76
CA ALA A 80 7.35 7.87 9.97
C ALA A 80 7.37 6.37 9.64
N TYR A 81 6.65 5.95 8.60
CA TYR A 81 6.67 4.56 8.16
C TYR A 81 8.02 4.14 7.55
N ILE A 82 8.65 4.99 6.74
CA ILE A 82 9.99 4.74 6.17
C ILE A 82 11.00 4.58 7.31
N GLU A 83 10.90 5.40 8.35
CA GLU A 83 11.76 5.29 9.53
C GLU A 83 11.49 4.00 10.30
N MET A 84 10.22 3.65 10.55
CA MET A 84 9.85 2.39 11.22
C MET A 84 10.42 1.17 10.50
N VAL A 85 10.35 1.14 9.17
CA VAL A 85 10.85 0.02 8.35
C VAL A 85 12.35 -0.26 8.55
N LYS A 86 13.15 0.71 9.03
CA LYS A 86 14.57 0.49 9.36
C LYS A 86 14.79 -0.35 10.62
N TYR A 87 13.79 -0.42 11.50
CA TYR A 87 13.88 -1.05 12.82
C TYR A 87 13.12 -2.38 12.93
N TYR A 88 12.32 -2.74 11.90
CA TYR A 88 11.68 -4.04 11.76
C TYR A 88 12.53 -5.01 10.94
#